data_AF-A0A932P3D4-F1
#
_entry.id   AF-A0A932P3D4-F1
#
_cell.length_a   1.000
_cell.length_b   1.000
_cell.length_c   1.000
_cell.angle_alpha   90.00
_cell.angle_beta   90.00
_cell.angle_gamma   90.00
#
_symmetry.space_group_name_H-M   'P 1'
#
loop_
_entity.id
_entity.type
_entity.pdbx_description
1 polymer ?
#
loop_
_entity_poly.entity_id
_entity_poly.type
_entity_poly.pdbx_seq_one_letter_code
_entity_poly.pdbx_strand_id
1 'polypeptide(L)' 'SVPKLLYPALQVNLRAGRLPAPEANDISYLKIPLNLSGGK' A
#
# COMPACT_ATOMS: atom_id res chain seq x y z
N SER A 1 -0.50 15.16 11.45
CA SER A 1 -1.40 14.19 10.78
C SER A 1 -0.72 13.69 9.52
N VAL A 2 -0.99 12.46 9.09
CA VAL A 2 -0.43 11.92 7.84
C VAL A 2 -1.45 12.08 6.70
N PRO A 3 -1.05 12.39 5.45
CA PRO A 3 -1.97 12.45 4.33
C PRO A 3 -2.67 11.11 4.09
N LYS A 4 -3.99 11.13 3.87
CA LYS A 4 -4.83 9.94 3.70
C LYS A 4 -4.32 8.97 2.63
N LEU A 5 -3.73 9.48 1.56
CA LEU A 5 -3.28 8.69 0.41
C LEU A 5 -1.77 8.44 0.37
N LEU A 6 -1.02 8.81 1.41
CA LEU A 6 0.43 8.64 1.40
C LEU A 6 0.84 7.18 1.14
N TYR A 7 0.30 6.23 1.92
CA TYR A 7 0.64 4.81 1.78
C TYR A 7 0.14 4.15 0.48
N PRO A 8 -1.10 4.40 0.03
CA PRO A 8 -1.55 3.95 -1.29
C PRO A 8 -0.70 4.51 -2.44
N ALA A 9 -0.40 5.82 -2.41
CA ALA A 9 0.35 6.49 -3.47
C ALA A 9 1.77 5.95 -3.59
N LEU A 10 2.46 5.70 -2.47
CA LEU A 10 3.79 5.11 -2.48
C LEU A 10 3.81 3.73 -3.15
N GLN A 11 2.84 2.87 -2.84
CA GLN A 11 2.77 1.50 -3.39
C GLN A 11 2.55 1.48 -4.90
N VAL A 12 1.77 2.41 -5.43
CA VAL A 12 1.42 2.48 -6.86
C VAL A 12 2.43 3.30 -7.66
N ASN A 13 2.86 4.45 -7.15
CA ASN A 13 3.68 5.39 -7.91
C ASN A 13 5.13 4.93 -8.06
N LEU A 14 5.69 4.25 -7.05
CA LEU A 14 7.02 3.62 -7.19
C LEU A 14 7.04 2.53 -8.27
N ARG A 15 5.87 2.00 -8.65
CA ARG A 15 5.67 1.02 -9.72
C ARG A 15 5.21 1.66 -11.03
N ALA A 16 5.45 2.96 -11.21
CA ALA A 16 5.03 3.73 -12.38
C ALA A 16 3.52 3.61 -12.67
N GLY A 17 2.69 3.63 -11.62
CA GLY A 17 1.24 3.56 -11.75
C GLY A 17 0.67 2.14 -11.78
N ARG A 18 1.51 1.09 -11.79
CA ARG A 18 1.04 -0.30 -11.80
C ARG A 18 0.63 -0.78 -10.42
N LEU A 19 -0.50 -1.46 -10.36
CA LEU A 19 -0.97 -2.16 -9.16
C LEU A 19 -0.02 -3.33 -8.80
N PRO A 20 -0.07 -3.81 -7.55
CA PRO A 20 0.51 -5.11 -7.19
C PRO A 20 -0.05 -6.25 -8.03
N ALA A 21 0.72 -7.33 -8.14
CA ALA A 21 0.20 -8.57 -8.69
C ALA A 21 -1.02 -9.04 -7.86
N PRO A 22 -2.03 -9.64 -8.49
CA PRO A 22 -3.16 -10.22 -7.78
C PRO A 22 -2.71 -11.35 -6.86
N GLU A 23 -3.43 -11.55 -5.75
CA GLU A 23 -3.28 -12.73 -4.90
C GLU A 23 -4.04 -13.93 -5.51
N ALA A 24 -4.08 -15.08 -4.82
CA ALA A 24 -4.63 -16.33 -5.37
C ALA A 24 -6.13 -16.28 -5.71
N ASN A 25 -6.83 -15.23 -5.29
CA ASN A 25 -8.24 -14.96 -5.61
C ASN A 25 -8.42 -13.99 -6.79
N ASP A 26 -7.34 -13.73 -7.55
CA ASP A 26 -7.31 -12.82 -8.69
C ASP A 26 -7.55 -11.34 -8.35
N ILE A 27 -7.52 -10.96 -7.06
CA ILE A 27 -7.72 -9.58 -6.61
C ILE A 27 -6.38 -8.96 -6.18
N SER A 28 -6.15 -7.72 -6.61
CA SER A 28 -5.00 -6.91 -6.19
C SER A 28 -5.32 -6.11 -4.92
N TYR A 29 -4.44 -6.17 -3.92
CA TYR A 29 -4.61 -5.49 -2.64
C TYR A 29 -3.48 -4.50 -2.37
N LEU A 30 -3.83 -3.30 -1.89
CA LEU A 30 -2.87 -2.38 -1.29
C LEU A 30 -2.72 -2.73 0.20
N LYS A 31 -1.48 -2.92 0.65
CA LYS A 31 -1.18 -3.36 2.00
C LYS A 31 -0.92 -2.16 2.89
N ILE A 32 -1.73 -1.97 3.92
CA ILE A 32 -1.56 -0.90 4.91
C ILE A 32 -1.09 -1.53 6.22
N PRO A 33 0.12 -1.24 6.70
CA PRO A 33 0.56 -1.69 8.01
C PRO A 33 -0.30 -1.04 9.11
N LEU A 34 -0.81 -1.85 10.03
CA LEU A 34 -1.66 -1.39 11.13
C LEU A 34 -0.85 -0.67 12.22
N ASN A 35 0.43 -1.03 12.39
CA ASN A 35 1.36 -0.41 13.32
C ASN A 35 2.54 0.20 12.55
N LEU A 36 2.53 1.52 12.39
CA LEU A 36 3.53 2.27 11.62
C LEU A 36 4.52 3.03 12.51
N SER A 37 4.07 3.45 13.69
CA SER A 37 4.95 3.93 14.74
C SER A 37 5.65 2.72 15.34
N GLY A 38 6.98 2.65 15.24
CA GLY A 38 7.79 1.65 15.94
C GLY A 38 7.82 1.86 17.46
N GLY A 39 6.67 1.99 18.09
CA GLY A 39 6.50 1.72 19.51
C GLY A 39 6.38 0.21 19.65
N LYS A 40 7.23 -0.38 20.50
CA LYS A 40 7.13 -1.77 20.94
C LYS A 40 5.70 -2.16 21.28
#